data_AF-A0A7S2L115-F1
#
_entry.id   AF-A0A7S2L115-F1
#
_cell.length_a   1.000
_cell.length_b   1.000
_cell.length_c   1.000
_cell.angle_alpha   90.00
_cell.angle_beta   90.00
_cell.angle_gamma   90.00
#
_symmetry.space_group_name_H-M   'P 1'
#
loop_
_entity.id
_entity.type
_entity.pdbx_description
1 polymer ?
#
loop_
_entity_poly.entity_id
_entity_poly.type
_entity_poly.pdbx_seq_one_letter_code
_entity_poly.pdbx_strand_id
1 'polypeptide(L)'
;PVIETQAGDVSAYIPTNVISITDGQIFLESELFYQGQRPAISVGLSVSRVGSAAQYKATKSVAGTMKLELAQYREVAAFAKFGSDLDAATQQQLNRGVRLYELLKQGQYEPYEPEEVVS
;
A
#
# COMPACT_ATOMS: atom_id res chain seq x y z
N PRO A 1 -4.93 5.25 16.58
CA PRO A 1 -6.23 4.67 17.01
C PRO A 1 -6.57 3.50 16.07
N VAL A 2 -7.34 2.52 16.55
CA VAL A 2 -7.87 1.44 15.71
C VAL A 2 -9.38 1.61 15.60
N ILE A 3 -9.90 1.63 14.37
CA ILE A 3 -11.32 1.79 14.08
C ILE A 3 -11.74 0.65 13.17
N GLU A 4 -12.79 -0.05 13.56
CA GLU A 4 -13.41 -1.08 12.73
C GLU A 4 -14.40 -0.42 11.77
N THR A 5 -14.27 -0.73 10.48
CA THR A 5 -15.22 -0.29 9.44
C THR A 5 -16.18 -1.43 9.10
N GLN A 6 -17.44 -1.08 8.86
CA GLN A 6 -18.44 -2.06 8.46
C GLN A 6 -18.46 -2.14 6.93
N ALA A 7 -18.25 -3.34 6.37
CA ALA A 7 -18.16 -3.57 4.93
C ALA A 7 -17.16 -2.66 4.18
N GLY A 8 -16.12 -2.16 4.88
CA GLY A 8 -15.15 -1.23 4.30
C GLY A 8 -15.66 0.22 4.15
N ASP A 9 -16.81 0.56 4.72
CA ASP A 9 -17.35 1.91 4.66
C ASP A 9 -16.55 2.88 5.55
N VAL A 10 -15.75 3.71 4.89
CA VAL A 10 -14.97 4.80 5.51
C VAL A 10 -15.74 6.11 5.61
N SER A 11 -16.91 6.20 4.99
CA SER A 11 -17.76 7.40 4.99
C SER A 11 -18.72 7.46 6.19
N ALA A 12 -18.80 6.38 6.96
CA ALA A 12 -19.53 6.36 8.21
C ALA A 12 -19.06 7.46 9.18
N TYR A 13 -19.97 7.90 10.05
CA TYR A 13 -19.76 9.04 10.96
C TYR A 13 -18.50 8.90 11.82
N ILE A 14 -18.29 7.73 12.43
CA ILE A 14 -17.15 7.49 13.32
C ILE A 14 -15.82 7.48 12.56
N PRO A 15 -15.62 6.66 11.49
CA PRO A 15 -14.42 6.72 10.67
C PRO A 15 -14.11 8.13 10.15
N THR A 16 -15.10 8.84 9.63
CA THR A 16 -14.91 10.19 9.07
C THR A 16 -14.38 11.18 10.11
N ASN A 17 -14.96 11.16 11.32
CA ASN A 17 -14.51 12.04 12.41
C ASN A 17 -13.10 11.69 12.89
N VAL A 18 -12.75 10.40 12.95
CA VAL A 18 -11.40 10.01 13.36
C VAL A 18 -10.37 10.40 12.30
N ILE A 19 -10.69 10.19 11.02
CA ILE A 19 -9.83 10.58 9.89
C ILE A 19 -9.57 12.10 9.89
N SER A 20 -10.57 12.92 10.22
CA SER A 20 -10.39 14.38 10.25
C SER A 20 -9.44 14.82 11.37
N ILE A 21 -9.43 14.12 12.50
CA ILE A 21 -8.59 14.41 13.67
C ILE A 21 -7.15 13.88 13.51
N THR A 22 -6.98 12.72 12.87
CA THR A 22 -5.66 12.08 12.75
C THR A 22 -4.78 12.68 11.65
N ASP A 23 -3.46 12.61 11.83
CA ASP A 23 -2.47 13.02 10.82
C ASP A 23 -2.31 12.04 9.65
N GLY A 24 -3.07 10.97 9.61
CA GLY A 24 -2.97 9.95 8.58
C GLY A 24 -3.68 8.68 8.98
N GLN A 25 -3.75 7.76 8.04
CA GLN A 25 -4.43 6.49 8.19
C GLN A 25 -3.66 5.38 7.50
N ILE A 26 -3.69 4.20 8.12
CA ILE A 26 -3.35 2.94 7.49
C ILE A 26 -4.67 2.20 7.31
N PHE A 27 -5.08 2.04 6.06
CA PHE A 27 -6.33 1.36 5.72
C PHE A 27 -6.04 -0.09 5.35
N LEU A 28 -6.71 -1.02 6.05
CA LEU A 28 -6.57 -2.45 5.83
C LEU A 28 -7.76 -2.96 5.01
N GLU A 29 -7.49 -3.54 3.83
CA GLU A 29 -8.53 -4.07 2.94
C GLU A 29 -8.68 -5.58 3.10
N SER A 30 -9.91 -6.05 3.32
CA SER A 30 -10.20 -7.49 3.41
C SER A 30 -9.85 -8.24 2.12
N GLU A 31 -10.06 -7.62 0.95
CA GLU A 31 -9.75 -8.24 -0.34
C GLU A 31 -8.25 -8.54 -0.48
N LEU A 32 -7.39 -7.58 -0.11
CA LEU A 32 -5.93 -7.78 -0.07
C LEU A 32 -5.54 -8.92 0.88
N PHE A 33 -6.18 -8.99 2.05
CA PHE A 33 -5.93 -10.06 3.02
C PHE A 33 -6.28 -11.44 2.46
N TYR A 34 -7.42 -11.57 1.76
CA TYR A 34 -7.84 -12.82 1.11
C TYR A 34 -6.97 -13.19 -0.09
N GLN A 35 -6.36 -12.21 -0.77
CA GLN A 35 -5.36 -12.43 -1.82
C GLN A 35 -3.97 -12.82 -1.28
N GLY A 36 -3.82 -12.93 0.05
CA GLY A 36 -2.57 -13.33 0.68
C GLY A 36 -1.58 -12.17 0.90
N GLN A 37 -2.00 -10.92 0.69
CA GLN A 37 -1.18 -9.76 1.06
C GLN A 37 -1.29 -9.50 2.56
N ARG A 38 -0.19 -9.69 3.29
CA ARG A 38 -0.12 -9.48 4.74
C ARG A 38 1.19 -8.78 5.07
N PRO A 39 1.16 -7.56 5.66
CA PRO A 39 -0.02 -6.80 6.08
C PRO A 39 -0.85 -6.27 4.89
N ALA A 40 -2.18 -6.25 5.04
CA ALA A 40 -3.14 -5.94 3.97
C ALA A 40 -3.36 -4.43 3.75
N ILE A 41 -2.26 -3.67 3.61
CA ILE A 41 -2.30 -2.21 3.56
C ILE A 41 -2.71 -1.71 2.17
N SER A 42 -3.74 -0.88 2.11
CA SER A 42 -4.13 -0.17 0.90
C SER A 42 -3.22 1.03 0.66
N VAL A 43 -2.31 0.93 -0.31
CA VAL A 43 -1.37 2.02 -0.65
C VAL A 43 -2.09 3.27 -1.19
N GLY A 44 -3.25 3.09 -1.83
CA GLY A 44 -4.05 4.19 -2.39
C GLY A 44 -4.83 4.98 -1.34
N LEU A 45 -5.44 4.30 -0.38
CA LEU A 45 -6.26 4.91 0.67
C LEU A 45 -5.45 5.31 1.92
N SER A 46 -4.29 4.71 2.12
CA SER A 46 -3.41 5.01 3.27
C SER A 46 -2.58 6.26 3.01
N VAL A 47 -2.55 7.16 3.99
CA VAL A 47 -1.89 8.46 3.90
C VAL A 47 -1.19 8.78 5.21
N SER A 48 -0.06 9.48 5.12
CA SER A 48 0.54 10.20 6.24
C SER A 48 0.74 11.66 5.84
N ARG A 49 0.14 12.60 6.57
CA ARG A 49 0.26 14.05 6.34
C ARG A 49 1.67 14.54 6.70
N VAL A 50 2.34 13.89 7.66
CA VAL A 50 3.75 14.17 7.99
C VAL A 50 4.68 13.68 6.86
N GLY A 51 4.31 12.59 6.21
CA GLY A 51 4.99 12.06 5.02
C GLY A 51 6.46 11.71 5.26
N SER A 52 7.31 12.02 4.29
CA SER A 52 8.74 11.66 4.32
C SER A 52 9.57 12.41 5.36
N ALA A 53 9.00 13.40 6.07
CA ALA A 53 9.70 14.14 7.12
C ALA A 53 9.97 13.28 8.37
N ALA A 54 9.17 12.23 8.59
CA ALA A 54 9.33 11.30 9.72
C ALA A 54 10.19 10.07 9.37
N GLN A 55 10.73 9.97 8.15
CA GLN A 55 11.46 8.80 7.67
C GLN A 55 12.98 8.96 7.83
N TYR A 56 13.68 7.85 8.06
CA TYR A 56 15.13 7.81 7.93
C TYR A 56 15.54 8.17 6.49
N LYS A 57 16.67 8.87 6.35
CA LYS A 57 17.19 9.31 5.05
C LYS A 57 17.38 8.15 4.07
N ALA A 58 17.82 6.99 4.58
CA ALA A 58 18.06 5.80 3.78
C ALA A 58 16.74 5.17 3.28
N THR A 59 15.72 5.07 4.13
CA THR A 59 14.36 4.64 3.72
C THR A 59 13.78 5.59 2.68
N LYS A 60 13.96 6.90 2.84
CA LYS A 60 13.46 7.91 1.88
C LYS A 60 14.07 7.73 0.49
N SER A 61 15.35 7.38 0.39
CA SER A 61 16.01 7.17 -0.91
C SER A 61 15.48 5.95 -1.67
N VAL A 62 15.08 4.89 -0.96
CA VAL A 62 14.62 3.64 -1.59
C VAL A 62 13.09 3.61 -1.78
N ALA A 63 12.33 4.21 -0.85
CA ALA A 63 10.86 4.15 -0.86
C ALA A 63 10.19 5.29 -1.66
N GLY A 64 10.95 6.28 -2.12
CA GLY A 64 10.43 7.49 -2.75
C GLY A 64 9.56 7.22 -3.99
N THR A 65 9.93 6.24 -4.82
CA THR A 65 9.17 5.88 -6.03
C THR A 65 8.18 4.74 -5.81
N MET A 66 8.32 3.96 -4.72
CA MET A 66 7.50 2.77 -4.48
C MET A 66 6.00 3.08 -4.43
N LYS A 67 5.59 4.18 -3.79
CA LYS A 67 4.17 4.57 -3.73
C LYS A 67 3.59 4.82 -5.12
N LEU A 68 4.35 5.50 -5.98
CA LEU A 68 3.92 5.80 -7.35
C LEU A 68 3.86 4.52 -8.19
N GLU A 69 4.87 3.66 -8.09
CA GLU A 69 4.94 2.39 -8.82
C GLU A 69 3.78 1.45 -8.43
N LEU A 70 3.45 1.36 -7.14
CA LEU A 70 2.33 0.55 -6.65
C LEU A 70 0.96 1.13 -7.03
N ALA A 71 0.81 2.46 -7.05
CA ALA A 71 -0.40 3.13 -7.51
C ALA A 71 -0.64 2.85 -9.00
N GLN A 72 0.40 3.05 -9.82
CA GLN A 72 0.32 2.76 -11.25
C GLN A 72 0.09 1.26 -11.53
N TYR A 73 0.74 0.38 -10.77
CA TYR A 73 0.48 -1.07 -10.87
C TYR A 73 -1.00 -1.39 -10.63
N ARG A 74 -1.64 -0.80 -9.62
CA ARG A 74 -3.07 -1.05 -9.34
C ARG A 74 -3.96 -0.60 -10.50
N GLU A 75 -3.69 0.58 -11.06
CA GLU A 75 -4.43 1.08 -12.23
C GLU A 75 -4.28 0.13 -13.42
N VAL A 76 -3.04 -0.21 -13.77
CA VAL A 76 -2.72 -1.07 -14.91
C VAL A 76 -3.25 -2.49 -14.71
N ALA A 77 -3.15 -3.06 -13.50
CA ALA A 77 -3.65 -4.40 -13.19
C ALA A 77 -5.17 -4.49 -13.34
N ALA A 78 -5.92 -3.41 -13.08
CA ALA A 78 -7.35 -3.38 -13.31
C ALA A 78 -7.69 -3.46 -14.81
N PHE A 79 -6.96 -2.73 -15.66
CA PHE A 79 -7.16 -2.75 -17.11
C PHE A 79 -6.66 -4.06 -17.76
N ALA A 80 -5.54 -4.59 -17.27
CA ALA A 80 -4.93 -5.81 -17.77
C ALA A 80 -5.83 -7.06 -17.61
N LYS A 81 -6.79 -7.04 -16.68
CA LYS A 81 -7.79 -8.12 -16.55
C LYS A 81 -8.72 -8.26 -17.76
N PHE A 82 -8.81 -7.23 -18.61
CA PHE A 82 -9.75 -7.18 -19.73
C PHE A 82 -9.07 -7.13 -21.11
N GLY A 83 -7.75 -6.90 -21.17
CA GLY A 83 -6.99 -6.76 -22.42
C GLY A 83 -6.23 -8.04 -22.80
N SER A 84 -6.33 -8.46 -24.06
CA SER A 84 -5.67 -9.66 -24.59
C SER A 84 -4.22 -9.43 -25.04
N ASP A 85 -3.82 -8.18 -25.32
CA ASP A 85 -2.45 -7.83 -25.70
C ASP A 85 -1.97 -6.62 -24.88
N LEU A 86 -0.97 -6.87 -24.03
CA LEU A 86 -0.29 -5.83 -23.27
C LEU A 86 1.07 -5.59 -23.92
N ASP A 87 1.40 -4.32 -24.18
CA ASP A 87 2.71 -3.94 -24.69
C ASP A 87 3.81 -4.23 -23.65
N ALA A 88 5.06 -4.28 -24.12
CA ALA A 88 6.19 -4.68 -23.29
C ALA A 88 6.39 -3.77 -22.07
N ALA A 89 6.10 -2.47 -22.18
CA ALA A 89 6.23 -1.54 -21.06
C ALA A 89 5.20 -1.84 -19.96
N THR A 90 3.95 -2.09 -20.34
CA THR A 90 2.87 -2.49 -19.42
C THR A 90 3.18 -3.81 -18.73
N GLN A 91 3.70 -4.80 -19.46
CA GLN A 91 4.14 -6.07 -18.86
C GLN A 91 5.26 -5.88 -17.84
N GLN A 92 6.26 -5.04 -18.15
CA GLN A 92 7.34 -4.74 -17.21
C GLN A 92 6.81 -4.07 -15.93
N GLN A 93 5.88 -3.13 -16.07
CA GLN A 93 5.24 -2.44 -14.95
C GLN A 93 4.43 -3.39 -14.06
N LEU A 94 3.66 -4.29 -14.67
CA LEU A 94 2.94 -5.34 -13.95
C LEU A 94 3.87 -6.26 -13.18
N ASN A 95 4.92 -6.76 -13.85
CA ASN A 95 5.91 -7.65 -13.23
C ASN A 95 6.64 -6.96 -12.06
N ARG A 96 6.96 -5.68 -12.21
CA ARG A 96 7.58 -4.88 -11.14
C ARG A 96 6.64 -4.70 -9.97
N GLY A 97 5.38 -4.34 -10.22
CA GLY A 97 4.38 -4.17 -9.16
C GLY A 97 4.11 -5.45 -8.38
N VAL A 98 4.05 -6.61 -9.03
CA VAL A 98 3.93 -7.92 -8.36
C VAL A 98 5.10 -8.15 -7.40
N ARG A 99 6.34 -7.90 -7.84
CA ARG A 99 7.53 -8.05 -6.99
C ARG A 99 7.53 -7.11 -5.80
N LEU A 100 7.10 -5.87 -6.00
CA LEU A 100 6.99 -4.89 -4.91
C LEU A 100 5.91 -5.30 -3.89
N TYR A 101 4.77 -5.80 -4.35
CA TYR A 101 3.74 -6.33 -3.44
C TYR A 101 4.26 -7.50 -2.61
N GLU A 102 5.00 -8.42 -3.24
CA GLU A 102 5.60 -9.56 -2.56
C GLU A 102 6.64 -9.12 -1.52
N LEU A 103 7.49 -8.15 -1.85
CA LEU A 103 8.50 -7.61 -0.94
C LEU A 103 7.88 -6.93 0.28
N LEU A 104 6.68 -6.38 0.15
CA LEU A 104 5.95 -5.74 1.25
C LEU A 104 5.20 -6.75 2.14
N LYS A 105 5.28 -8.06 1.86
CA LYS A 105 4.71 -9.07 2.75
C LYS A 105 5.64 -9.28 3.95
N GLN A 106 5.03 -9.43 5.12
CA GLN A 106 5.73 -9.59 6.38
C GLN A 106 4.92 -10.51 7.31
N GLY A 107 5.64 -11.42 7.99
CA GLY A 107 5.07 -12.30 8.98
C GLY A 107 4.54 -11.54 10.20
N GLN A 108 3.55 -12.14 10.88
CA GLN A 108 3.06 -11.58 12.13
C GLN A 108 4.11 -11.79 13.22
N TYR A 109 4.35 -10.75 14.03
CA TYR A 109 5.35 -10.77 15.11
C TYR A 109 6.81 -10.88 14.64
N GLU A 110 7.08 -10.61 13.37
CA GLU A 110 8.43 -10.58 12.79
C GLU A 110 8.76 -9.15 12.34
N PRO A 111 8.95 -8.18 13.27
CA PRO A 111 9.32 -6.82 12.91
C PRO A 111 10.72 -6.80 12.30
N TYR A 112 10.90 -6.05 11.21
CA TYR A 112 12.22 -5.74 10.67
C TYR A 112 12.82 -4.55 11.40
N GLU A 113 14.11 -4.63 11.70
CA GLU A 113 14.90 -3.48 12.15
C GLU A 113 15.03 -2.45 11.03
N PRO A 114 15.19 -1.15 11.34
CA PRO A 114 15.27 -0.09 10.32
C PRO A 114 16.35 -0.32 9.26
N GLU A 115 17.43 -1.02 9.61
CA GLU A 115 18.52 -1.36 8.70
C GLU A 115 18.11 -2.44 7.68
N GLU A 116 17.33 -3.43 8.12
CA GLU A 116 16.82 -4.54 7.29
C GLU A 116 15.78 -4.07 6.28
N VAL A 117 15.05 -2.98 6.57
CA VAL A 117 14.06 -2.39 5.66
C VAL A 117 14.70 -1.73 4.43
N VAL A 118 16.00 -1.40 4.50
CA VAL A 118 16.72 -0.68 3.44
C VAL A 118 17.70 -1.58 2.69
N SER A 119 18.15 -2.67 3.30
CA SER A 119 19.09 -3.65 2.72
C SER A 119 18.44 -4.54 1.67
#